data_AF-A0A061R753-F1
#
_entry.id   AF-A0A061R753-F1
#
_cell.length_a   1.000
_cell.length_b   1.000
_cell.length_c   1.000
_cell.angle_alpha   90.00
_cell.angle_beta   90.00
_cell.angle_gamma   90.00
#
_symmetry.space_group_name_H-M   'P 1'
#
loop_
_entity.id
_entity.type
_entity.pdbx_description
1 polymer ?
#
loop_
_entity_poly.entity_id
_entity_poly.type
_entity_poly.pdbx_seq_one_letter_code
_entity_poly.pdbx_strand_id
1 'polypeptide(L)'
;MTDLKAAPTKNVYIFRKGRSDGTIKQKELLGGKGAGLCEMARIGVNIPPGMTITTEVCQAFYREGKKLPHSVWNEVLENLHEIEAEYGSKFADPSNPLLFSV
;
A
#
# COMPACT_ATOMS: atom_id res chain seq x y z
N MET A 1 20.02 -20.40 15.99
CA MET A 1 18.73 -21.10 16.04
C MET A 1 17.81 -20.39 15.05
N THR A 2 17.74 -20.95 13.84
CA THR A 2 16.84 -20.62 12.72
C THR A 2 16.72 -19.16 12.27
N ASP A 3 17.55 -18.83 11.27
CA ASP A 3 17.32 -17.80 10.26
C ASP A 3 15.93 -17.93 9.63
N LEU A 4 14.96 -17.20 10.18
CA LEU A 4 13.78 -16.78 9.42
C LEU A 4 14.28 -15.80 8.37
N LYS A 5 14.49 -16.28 7.15
CA LYS A 5 14.58 -15.46 5.94
C LYS A 5 13.36 -14.52 5.96
N ALA A 6 13.54 -13.26 6.38
CA ALA A 6 12.51 -12.26 6.25
C ALA A 6 12.12 -12.22 4.77
N ALA A 7 10.84 -12.45 4.48
CA ALA A 7 10.33 -12.21 3.13
C ALA A 7 10.75 -10.79 2.71
N PRO A 8 11.11 -10.57 1.43
CA PRO A 8 11.50 -9.23 0.98
C PRO A 8 10.42 -8.22 1.40
N THR A 9 10.82 -7.20 2.15
CA THR A 9 9.89 -6.17 2.64
C THR A 9 9.37 -5.40 1.44
N LYS A 10 8.06 -5.50 1.18
CA LYS A 10 7.38 -4.68 0.16
C LYS A 10 7.50 -3.20 0.54
N ASN A 11 7.56 -2.30 -0.45
CA ASN A 11 7.54 -0.85 -0.19
C ASN A 11 6.12 -0.30 -0.17
N VAL A 12 5.20 -0.97 -0.85
CA VAL A 12 3.79 -0.60 -0.96
C VAL A 12 2.91 -1.79 -0.57
N TYR A 13 1.95 -1.55 0.33
CA TYR A 13 1.05 -2.54 0.89
C TYR A 13 -0.39 -2.24 0.50
N ILE A 14 -1.02 -3.12 -0.29
CA ILE A 14 -2.44 -2.98 -0.65
C ILE A 14 -3.37 -3.55 0.42
N PHE A 15 -4.53 -2.92 0.54
CA PHE A 15 -5.64 -3.40 1.35
C PHE A 15 -6.94 -3.26 0.55
N ARG A 16 -7.76 -4.31 0.57
CA ARG A 16 -9.12 -4.36 0.01
C ARG A 16 -9.96 -5.36 0.77
N LYS A 17 -11.28 -5.35 0.56
CA LYS A 17 -12.20 -6.24 1.29
C LYS A 17 -11.74 -7.71 1.24
N GLY A 18 -11.43 -8.29 2.39
CA GLY A 18 -11.00 -9.68 2.53
C GLY A 18 -9.56 -9.99 2.12
N ARG A 19 -8.77 -9.01 1.65
CA ARG A 19 -7.36 -9.20 1.25
C ARG A 19 -6.51 -8.00 1.66
N SER A 20 -5.43 -8.24 2.40
CA SER A 20 -4.46 -7.23 2.79
C SER A 20 -3.07 -7.83 2.81
N ASP A 21 -2.08 -7.09 2.31
CA ASP A 21 -0.66 -7.44 2.42
C ASP A 21 -0.09 -7.13 3.82
N GLY A 22 -0.78 -6.26 4.58
CA GLY A 22 -0.37 -5.81 5.91
C GLY A 22 -1.28 -6.34 7.02
N THR A 23 -0.83 -6.15 8.28
CA THR A 23 -1.58 -6.50 9.49
C THR A 23 -1.44 -5.43 10.57
N ILE A 24 -2.31 -5.47 11.58
CA ILE A 24 -2.24 -4.57 12.74
C ILE A 24 -0.90 -4.64 13.51
N LYS A 25 -0.09 -5.69 13.31
CA LYS A 25 1.22 -5.85 13.97
C LYS A 25 2.31 -4.97 13.36
N GLN A 26 2.11 -4.45 12.14
CA GLN A 26 3.11 -3.69 11.38
C GLN A 26 2.94 -2.17 11.56
N LYS A 27 2.58 -1.70 12.76
CA LYS A 27 2.36 -0.26 13.03
C LYS A 27 3.60 0.60 12.80
N GLU A 28 4.79 0.09 13.13
CA GLU A 28 6.04 0.82 12.89
C GLU A 28 6.34 0.98 11.39
N LEU A 29 5.96 -0.01 10.59
CA LEU A 29 6.22 -0.04 9.14
C LEU A 29 5.14 0.71 8.34
N LEU A 30 3.88 0.58 8.71
CA LEU A 30 2.72 1.10 7.96
C LEU A 30 2.09 2.35 8.59
N GLY A 31 2.58 2.75 9.76
CA GLY A 31 1.91 3.73 10.62
C GLY A 31 0.62 3.16 11.25
N GLY A 32 0.08 3.90 12.23
CA GLY A 32 -1.14 3.49 12.94
C GLY A 32 -2.38 3.39 12.05
N LYS A 33 -2.52 4.30 11.08
CA LYS A 33 -3.66 4.30 10.13
C LYS A 33 -3.55 3.18 9.11
N GLY A 34 -2.39 3.04 8.45
CA GLY A 34 -2.16 2.01 7.43
C GLY A 34 -2.31 0.60 8.00
N ALA A 35 -1.74 0.34 9.18
CA ALA A 35 -1.90 -0.94 9.88
C ALA A 35 -3.37 -1.21 10.27
N GLY A 36 -4.12 -0.18 10.66
CA GLY A 36 -5.56 -0.29 10.97
C GLY A 36 -6.41 -0.58 9.74
N LEU A 37 -6.18 0.13 8.62
CA LEU A 37 -6.87 -0.10 7.35
C LEU A 37 -6.60 -1.51 6.81
N CYS A 38 -5.35 -1.94 6.85
CA CYS A 38 -4.95 -3.31 6.51
C CYS A 38 -5.71 -4.35 7.34
N GLU A 39 -5.82 -4.15 8.65
CA GLU A 39 -6.54 -5.09 9.52
C GLU A 39 -8.05 -5.11 9.23
N MET A 40 -8.68 -3.93 9.05
CA MET A 40 -10.10 -3.84 8.69
C MET A 40 -10.39 -4.56 7.37
N ALA A 41 -9.56 -4.34 6.35
CA ALA A 41 -9.62 -5.07 5.08
C ALA A 41 -9.49 -6.58 5.29
N ARG A 42 -8.47 -7.02 6.05
CA ARG A 42 -8.16 -8.43 6.31
C ARG A 42 -9.30 -9.18 6.99
N ILE A 43 -10.00 -8.56 7.95
CA ILE A 43 -11.15 -9.16 8.63
C ILE A 43 -12.47 -9.01 7.86
N GLY A 44 -12.43 -8.44 6.65
CA GLY A 44 -13.58 -8.36 5.75
C GLY A 44 -14.50 -7.16 5.96
N VAL A 45 -14.09 -6.14 6.73
CA VAL A 45 -14.84 -4.89 6.84
C VAL A 45 -14.89 -4.23 5.46
N ASN A 46 -16.06 -3.71 5.10
CA ASN A 46 -16.27 -3.03 3.83
C ASN A 46 -15.66 -1.62 3.88
N ILE A 47 -14.36 -1.54 3.61
CA ILE A 47 -13.64 -0.28 3.39
C ILE A 47 -13.28 -0.11 1.91
N PRO A 48 -13.18 1.13 1.39
CA PRO A 48 -12.58 1.41 0.09
C PRO A 48 -11.19 0.75 -0.03
N PRO A 49 -10.86 0.08 -1.15
CA PRO A 49 -9.52 -0.42 -1.39
C PRO A 49 -8.53 0.74 -1.49
N GLY A 50 -7.29 0.48 -1.12
CA GLY A 50 -6.23 1.46 -1.10
C GLY A 50 -4.87 0.82 -0.85
N MET A 51 -3.86 1.66 -0.67
CA MET A 51 -2.49 1.22 -0.44
C MET A 51 -1.80 2.09 0.60
N THR A 52 -0.80 1.54 1.28
CA THR A 52 0.07 2.23 2.23
C THR A 52 1.51 2.12 1.76
N ILE A 53 2.19 3.25 1.63
CA ILE A 53 3.64 3.32 1.40
C ILE A 53 4.34 3.27 2.77
N THR A 54 5.36 2.43 2.91
CA THR A 54 5.99 2.20 4.23
C THR A 54 6.72 3.42 4.78
N THR A 55 6.92 3.44 6.09
CA THR A 55 7.76 4.43 6.79
C THR A 55 9.24 4.31 6.38
N GLU A 56 9.71 3.13 6.00
CA GLU A 56 11.06 2.90 5.48
C GLU A 56 11.31 3.63 4.15
N VAL A 57 10.30 3.68 3.26
CA VAL A 57 10.38 4.47 2.03
C VAL A 57 10.52 5.96 2.35
N CYS A 58 9.81 6.46 3.36
CA CYS A 58 9.96 7.84 3.80
C CYS A 58 11.41 8.12 4.26
N GLN A 59 12.00 7.21 5.05
CA GLN A 59 13.41 7.33 5.46
C GLN A 59 14.37 7.30 4.26
N ALA A 60 14.16 6.37 3.32
CA ALA A 60 14.95 6.25 2.10
C ALA A 60 14.88 7.54 1.24
N PHE A 61 13.69 8.11 1.09
CA PHE A 61 13.47 9.37 0.38
C PHE A 61 14.35 10.50 0.94
N TYR A 62 14.40 10.68 2.26
CA TYR A 62 15.26 11.69 2.87
C TYR A 62 16.75 11.37 2.72
N ARG A 63 17.14 10.10 2.85
CA ARG A 63 18.53 9.65 2.70
C ARG A 63 19.06 9.84 1.28
N GLU A 64 18.21 9.69 0.27
CA GLU A 64 18.56 9.81 -1.15
C GLU A 64 18.40 11.23 -1.71
N GLY A 65 18.32 12.23 -0.83
CA GLY A 65 18.23 13.63 -1.24
C GLY A 65 16.86 14.02 -1.77
N LYS A 66 15.80 13.52 -1.13
CA LYS A 66 14.38 13.77 -1.50
C LYS A 66 14.03 13.24 -2.88
N LYS A 67 14.56 12.07 -3.22
CA LYS A 67 14.24 11.34 -4.45
C LYS A 67 13.57 10.04 -4.09
N LEU A 68 12.48 9.72 -4.78
CA LEU A 68 11.79 8.46 -4.61
C LEU A 68 12.50 7.39 -5.46
N PRO A 69 12.85 6.22 -4.90
CA PRO A 69 13.40 5.13 -5.70
C PRO A 69 12.40 4.70 -6.78
N HIS A 70 12.89 4.45 -8.00
CA HIS A 70 12.03 4.05 -9.13
C HIS A 70 11.27 2.75 -8.85
N SER A 71 11.86 1.83 -8.09
CA SER A 71 11.20 0.59 -7.69
C SER A 71 9.91 0.83 -6.90
N VAL A 72 9.91 1.83 -6.00
CA VAL A 72 8.71 2.18 -5.22
C VAL A 72 7.62 2.72 -6.12
N TRP A 73 7.97 3.55 -7.11
CA TRP A 73 6.99 4.08 -8.05
C TRP A 73 6.33 2.97 -8.89
N ASN A 74 7.10 1.97 -9.31
CA ASN A 74 6.55 0.82 -10.03
C ASN A 74 5.56 0.03 -9.14
N GLU A 75 5.91 -0.21 -7.88
CA GLU A 75 4.98 -0.86 -6.93
C GLU A 75 3.70 -0.03 -6.72
N VAL A 76 3.79 1.31 -6.68
CA VAL A 76 2.60 2.19 -6.60
C VAL A 76 1.70 2.00 -7.83
N LEU A 77 2.27 1.96 -9.03
CA LEU A 77 1.52 1.77 -10.27
C LEU A 77 0.88 0.38 -10.37
N GLU A 78 1.59 -0.67 -9.93
CA GLU A 78 1.05 -2.03 -9.87
C GLU A 78 -0.19 -2.10 -8.96
N ASN A 79 -0.10 -1.51 -7.76
CA ASN A 79 -1.21 -1.47 -6.82
C ASN A 79 -2.35 -0.55 -7.29
N LEU A 80 -2.04 0.54 -8.00
CA LEU A 80 -3.04 1.39 -8.64
C LEU A 80 -3.89 0.57 -9.61
N HIS A 81 -3.27 -0.24 -10.48
CA HIS A 81 -4.00 -1.09 -11.41
C HIS A 81 -4.83 -2.17 -10.72
N GLU A 82 -4.38 -2.71 -9.59
CA GLU A 82 -5.21 -3.59 -8.76
C GLU A 82 -6.46 -2.88 -8.22
N ILE A 83 -6.33 -1.62 -7.79
CA ILE A 83 -7.45 -0.80 -7.29
C ILE A 83 -8.41 -0.42 -8.43
N GLU A 84 -7.90 -0.05 -9.59
CA GLU A 84 -8.71 0.23 -10.79
C GLU A 84 -9.54 -1.00 -11.19
N ALA A 85 -8.94 -2.19 -11.16
CA ALA A 85 -9.63 -3.44 -11.47
C ALA A 85 -10.73 -3.78 -10.46
N GLU A 86 -10.53 -3.46 -9.18
CA GLU A 86 -11.54 -3.66 -8.13
C GLU A 86 -12.74 -2.71 -8.29
N TYR A 87 -12.49 -1.45 -8.67
CA TYR A 87 -13.53 -0.43 -8.81
C TYR A 87 -14.21 -0.42 -10.20
N GLY A 88 -13.55 -0.91 -11.24
CA GLY A 88 -14.03 -0.79 -12.62
C GLY A 88 -13.93 0.63 -13.19
N SER A 89 -13.14 1.50 -12.56
CA SER A 89 -12.85 2.87 -13.00
C SER A 89 -11.33 3.10 -13.07
N LYS A 90 -10.90 4.14 -13.79
CA LYS A 90 -9.48 4.40 -14.04
C LYS A 90 -9.05 5.75 -13.49
N PHE A 91 -7.83 5.80 -12.98
CA PHE A 91 -7.23 7.05 -12.55
C PHE A 91 -7.03 7.95 -13.75
N ALA A 92 -7.43 9.22 -13.61
CA ALA A 92 -7.38 10.24 -14.65
C ALA A 92 -8.21 9.94 -15.93
N ASP A 93 -9.18 9.01 -15.89
CA ASP A 93 -10.17 8.86 -16.97
C ASP A 93 -11.28 9.92 -16.83
N PRO A 94 -11.45 10.86 -17.78
CA PRO A 94 -12.47 11.89 -17.69
C PRO A 94 -13.91 11.37 -17.83
N SER A 95 -14.09 10.16 -18.36
CA SER A 95 -15.42 9.56 -18.57
C SER A 95 -15.86 8.68 -17.39
N ASN A 96 -14.91 8.07 -16.68
CA ASN A 96 -15.17 7.26 -15.48
C ASN A 96 -14.01 7.38 -14.47
N PRO A 97 -13.91 8.52 -13.75
CA PRO A 97 -12.73 8.84 -12.95
C PRO A 97 -12.67 8.04 -11.65
N LEU A 98 -11.50 7.45 -11.40
CA LEU A 98 -11.08 7.00 -10.06
C LEU A 98 -10.32 8.14 -9.37
N LEU A 99 -10.76 8.51 -8.16
CA LEU A 99 -10.15 9.57 -7.36
C LEU A 99 -9.53 8.99 -6.09
N PHE A 100 -8.46 9.63 -5.60
CA PHE A 100 -7.74 9.19 -4.41
C PHE A 100 -7.78 10.26 -3.31
N SER A 101 -7.72 9.77 -2.07
CA SER A 101 -7.45 10.56 -0.87
C SER A 101 -6.07 10.17 -0.36
N VAL A 102 -5.25 11.16 0.00
CA VAL A 102 -3.86 10.99 0.47
C VAL A 102 -3.72 11.63 1.86
#